data_AF-A0AB39W4E3-F1
#
_entry.id   AF-A0AB39W4E3-F1
#
_cell.length_a   1.000
_cell.length_b   1.000
_cell.length_c   1.000
_cell.angle_alpha   90.00
_cell.angle_beta   90.00
_cell.angle_gamma   90.00
#
_symmetry.space_group_name_H-M   'P 1'
#
loop_
_entity.id
_entity.type
_entity.pdbx_description
1 polymer ?
#
loop_
_entity_poly.entity_id
_entity_poly.type
_entity_poly.pdbx_seq_one_letter_code
_entity_poly.pdbx_strand_id
1 'polypeptide(L)'
;MKQFLTLIIAISFLSCSNRKVFVLKDANSEKFYLSDSINFRIDAGQLTSSPLIVIDGIPLKYKNELDTVYLPIEKKDVYLLTFLGKKTASVIYGENGKKGVVLISTKPNPE
;
A
#
# COMPACT_ATOMS: atom_id res chain seq x y z
N MET A 1 39.21 -13.58 35.95
CA MET A 1 38.37 -12.37 35.80
C MET A 1 38.12 -12.23 34.29
N LYS A 2 37.20 -12.95 33.65
CA LYS A 2 35.72 -12.86 33.69
C LYS A 2 35.23 -11.40 33.71
N GLN A 3 34.46 -11.05 32.67
CA GLN A 3 33.64 -9.85 32.48
C GLN A 3 34.31 -8.62 31.86
N PHE A 4 34.54 -8.67 30.55
CA PHE A 4 34.25 -7.55 29.64
C PHE A 4 33.36 -8.11 28.52
N LEU A 5 32.13 -8.52 28.87
CA LEU A 5 30.92 -7.78 28.52
C LEU A 5 30.88 -7.39 27.03
N THR A 6 30.69 -8.42 26.20
CA THR A 6 29.89 -8.43 24.97
C THR A 6 29.63 -7.05 24.34
N LEU A 7 30.46 -6.70 23.37
CA LEU A 7 30.28 -5.57 22.47
C LEU A 7 29.08 -5.86 21.56
N ILE A 8 27.91 -5.38 21.98
CA ILE A 8 26.74 -4.96 21.20
C ILE A 8 26.70 -5.51 19.76
N ILE A 9 26.29 -6.78 19.62
CA ILE A 9 25.67 -7.28 18.39
C ILE A 9 24.23 -6.77 18.41
N ALA A 10 24.06 -5.48 18.10
CA ALA A 10 22.74 -4.89 17.90
C ALA A 10 22.81 -3.88 16.75
N ILE A 11 23.45 -4.28 15.64
CA ILE A 11 23.02 -3.76 14.34
C ILE A 11 21.72 -4.50 14.06
N SER A 12 20.67 -3.93 14.64
CA SER A 12 19.28 -4.02 14.22
C SER A 12 19.15 -4.69 12.86
N PHE A 13 18.46 -5.83 12.83
CA PHE A 13 17.80 -6.29 11.62
C PHE A 13 17.04 -5.08 11.06
N LEU A 14 17.62 -4.43 10.05
CA LEU A 14 16.88 -3.60 9.13
C LEU A 14 15.93 -4.58 8.46
N SER A 15 14.80 -4.84 9.13
CA SER A 15 13.67 -5.51 8.53
C SER A 15 13.21 -4.53 7.47
N CYS A 16 13.78 -4.65 6.28
CA CYS A 16 13.21 -4.07 5.08
C CYS A 16 11.80 -4.67 5.00
N SER A 17 10.81 -3.91 5.45
CA SER A 17 9.42 -4.30 5.31
C SER A 17 9.15 -4.34 3.82
N ASN A 18 8.98 -5.54 3.27
CA ASN A 18 8.64 -5.73 1.87
C ASN A 18 7.30 -5.04 1.61
N ARG A 19 7.34 -3.94 0.85
CA ARG A 19 6.16 -3.17 0.46
C ARG A 19 5.46 -3.91 -0.67
N LYS A 20 4.13 -4.02 -0.60
CA LYS A 20 3.37 -4.55 -1.73
C LYS A 20 3.47 -3.59 -2.91
N VAL A 21 3.76 -4.14 -4.08
CA VAL A 21 3.81 -3.41 -5.35
C VAL A 21 2.44 -3.53 -6.01
N PHE A 22 1.81 -2.39 -6.28
CA PHE A 22 0.52 -2.33 -6.97
C PHE A 22 0.73 -1.91 -8.42
N VAL A 23 0.45 -2.83 -9.36
CA VAL A 23 0.74 -2.66 -10.78
C VAL A 23 -0.57 -2.47 -11.55
N LEU A 24 -0.71 -1.32 -12.21
CA LEU A 24 -1.80 -1.05 -13.14
C LEU A 24 -1.58 -1.79 -14.48
N LYS A 25 -2.62 -1.86 -15.31
CA LYS A 25 -2.59 -2.60 -16.58
C LYS A 25 -1.71 -1.95 -17.66
N ASP A 26 -1.28 -0.71 -17.47
CA ASP A 26 -0.47 0.05 -18.42
C ASP A 26 0.79 -0.72 -18.87
N ALA A 27 1.15 -0.59 -20.15
CA ALA A 27 2.36 -1.22 -20.69
C ALA A 27 3.64 -0.43 -20.37
N ASN A 28 3.50 0.89 -20.13
CA ASN A 28 4.60 1.82 -19.91
C ASN A 28 4.95 1.94 -18.41
N SER A 29 5.71 2.96 -18.02
CA SER A 29 6.09 3.21 -16.62
C SER A 29 4.92 3.65 -15.72
N GLU A 30 3.81 4.12 -16.29
CA GLU A 30 2.62 4.54 -15.54
C GLU A 30 1.98 3.38 -14.76
N LYS A 31 2.32 2.13 -15.11
CA LYS A 31 1.89 0.94 -14.37
C LYS A 31 2.28 0.99 -12.89
N PHE A 32 3.30 1.75 -12.51
CA PHE A 32 3.75 1.91 -11.13
C PHE A 32 3.18 3.15 -10.43
N TYR A 33 2.39 3.98 -11.11
CA TYR A 33 1.83 5.21 -10.54
C TYR A 33 1.14 5.01 -9.18
N LEU A 34 0.33 3.96 -9.07
CA LEU A 34 -0.37 3.65 -7.82
C LEU A 34 0.61 3.22 -6.73
N SER A 35 1.56 2.34 -7.04
CA SER A 35 2.61 1.89 -6.12
C SER A 35 3.43 3.06 -5.60
N ASP A 36 3.87 3.97 -6.48
CA ASP A 36 4.67 5.13 -6.10
C ASP A 36 3.88 6.09 -5.19
N SER A 37 2.61 6.32 -5.51
CA SER A 37 1.71 7.14 -4.69
C SER A 37 1.48 6.53 -3.30
N ILE A 38 1.34 5.21 -3.21
CA ILE A 38 1.21 4.49 -1.94
C ILE A 38 2.50 4.54 -1.14
N ASN A 39 3.66 4.33 -1.79
CA ASN A 39 4.97 4.37 -1.15
C ASN A 39 5.24 5.72 -0.51
N PHE A 40 4.94 6.81 -1.20
CA PHE A 40 5.03 8.17 -0.63
C PHE A 40 4.22 8.32 0.68
N ARG A 41 3.03 7.71 0.74
CA ARG A 41 2.15 7.74 1.92
C ARG A 41 2.60 6.80 3.04
N ILE A 42 3.27 5.69 2.68
CA ILE A 42 3.95 4.80 3.64
C ILE A 42 5.12 5.53 4.29
N ASP A 43 5.95 6.21 3.49
CA ASP A 43 7.09 7.00 3.96
C ASP A 43 6.66 8.14 4.88
N ALA A 44 5.50 8.75 4.60
CA ALA A 44 4.86 9.73 5.48
C ALA A 44 4.20 9.11 6.73
N GLY A 45 4.26 7.79 6.95
CA GLY A 45 3.70 7.08 8.09
C GLY A 45 2.16 6.96 8.09
N GLN A 46 1.50 7.36 7.01
CA GLN A 46 0.04 7.40 6.89
C GLN A 46 -0.56 6.01 6.63
N LEU A 47 0.12 5.20 5.82
CA LEU A 47 -0.25 3.84 5.45
C LEU A 47 0.76 2.81 5.99
N THR A 48 0.48 1.52 5.83
CA THR A 48 1.47 0.45 5.98
C THR A 48 1.80 -0.19 4.63
N SER A 49 2.72 -1.15 4.60
CA SER A 49 3.17 -1.87 3.40
C SER A 49 2.10 -2.63 2.62
N SER A 50 0.89 -2.80 3.19
CA SER A 50 -0.20 -3.55 2.57
C SER A 50 -1.57 -2.93 2.87
N PRO A 51 -1.85 -1.70 2.41
CA PRO A 51 -3.12 -1.03 2.67
C PRO A 51 -4.26 -1.72 1.92
N LEU A 52 -5.49 -1.60 2.42
CA LEU A 52 -6.68 -2.06 1.70
C LEU A 52 -6.87 -1.20 0.45
N ILE A 53 -7.09 -1.83 -0.71
CA ILE A 53 -7.43 -1.14 -1.95
C ILE A 53 -8.94 -1.25 -2.19
N VAL A 54 -9.58 -0.14 -2.52
CA VAL A 54 -11.02 -0.07 -2.85
C VAL A 54 -11.16 0.65 -4.18
N ILE A 55 -11.77 0.01 -5.16
CA ILE A 55 -12.02 0.58 -6.50
C ILE A 55 -13.52 0.80 -6.63
N ASP A 56 -13.95 2.04 -6.82
CA ASP A 56 -15.36 2.42 -6.96
C ASP A 56 -16.28 1.84 -5.88
N GLY A 57 -15.80 1.90 -4.63
CA GLY A 57 -16.52 1.38 -3.46
C GLY A 57 -16.39 -0.12 -3.23
N ILE A 58 -15.78 -0.87 -4.15
CA ILE A 58 -15.60 -2.32 -4.06
C ILE A 58 -14.19 -2.65 -3.54
N PRO A 59 -14.05 -3.29 -2.35
CA PRO A 59 -12.74 -3.72 -1.85
C PRO A 59 -12.12 -4.78 -2.77
N LEU A 60 -10.87 -4.53 -3.19
CA LEU A 60 -10.10 -5.47 -3.98
C LEU A 60 -9.59 -6.60 -3.09
N LYS A 61 -9.97 -7.84 -3.41
CA LYS A 61 -9.43 -9.04 -2.74
C LYS A 61 -8.14 -9.46 -3.43
N TYR A 62 -7.07 -9.56 -2.66
CA TYR A 62 -5.79 -10.14 -3.11
C TYR A 62 -5.17 -10.96 -1.99
N LYS A 63 -4.31 -11.90 -2.38
CA LYS A 63 -3.59 -12.79 -1.46
C LYS A 63 -2.51 -12.00 -0.70
N ASN A 64 -2.49 -12.13 0.62
CA ASN A 64 -1.55 -11.39 1.46
C ASN A 64 -0.10 -11.85 1.27
N GLU A 65 0.12 -13.02 0.71
CA GLU A 65 1.44 -13.61 0.47
C GLU A 65 2.07 -13.08 -0.82
N LEU A 66 1.29 -12.44 -1.71
CA LEU A 66 1.81 -11.89 -2.96
C LEU A 66 2.46 -10.54 -2.73
N ASP A 67 3.72 -10.40 -3.11
CA ASP A 67 4.43 -9.11 -3.09
C ASP A 67 3.89 -8.14 -4.14
N THR A 68 3.33 -8.67 -5.23
CA THR A 68 2.77 -7.87 -6.33
C THR A 68 1.27 -8.11 -6.48
N VAL A 69 0.51 -7.03 -6.59
CA VAL A 69 -0.94 -7.03 -6.84
C VAL A 69 -1.19 -6.32 -8.16
N TYR A 70 -1.77 -7.03 -9.12
CA TYR A 70 -2.17 -6.46 -10.42
C TYR A 70 -3.60 -5.94 -10.34
N LEU A 71 -3.81 -4.71 -10.80
CA LEU A 71 -5.12 -4.09 -10.86
C LEU A 71 -5.65 -4.11 -12.30
N PRO A 72 -6.96 -4.35 -12.51
CA PRO A 72 -7.56 -4.43 -13.84
C PRO A 72 -7.89 -3.04 -14.44
N ILE A 73 -7.16 -1.99 -14.09
CA ILE A 73 -7.39 -0.61 -14.54
C ILE A 73 -6.07 0.01 -15.03
N GLU A 74 -6.17 1.00 -15.92
CA GLU A 74 -5.03 1.78 -16.43
C GLU A 74 -4.95 3.14 -15.72
N LYS A 75 -3.78 3.81 -15.79
CA LYS A 75 -3.57 5.14 -15.19
C LYS A 75 -4.59 6.16 -15.69
N LYS A 76 -4.94 6.09 -16.98
CA LYS A 76 -5.90 7.00 -17.63
C LYS A 76 -7.31 6.86 -17.07
N ASP A 77 -7.65 5.71 -16.50
CA ASP A 77 -8.97 5.42 -15.93
C ASP A 77 -9.10 6.01 -14.53
N VAL A 78 -7.98 6.24 -13.82
CA VAL A 78 -8.01 6.84 -12.47
C VAL A 78 -8.46 8.30 -12.55
N TYR A 79 -9.59 8.60 -11.93
CA TYR A 79 -10.10 9.96 -11.73
C TYR A 79 -9.54 10.57 -10.44
N LEU A 80 -9.62 9.84 -9.33
CA LEU A 80 -9.20 10.33 -8.02
C LEU A 80 -8.57 9.21 -7.18
N LEU A 81 -7.48 9.55 -6.49
CA LEU A 81 -6.92 8.75 -5.40
C LEU A 81 -7.15 9.46 -4.06
N THR A 82 -7.84 8.79 -3.14
CA THR A 82 -8.01 9.25 -1.75
C THR A 82 -7.32 8.29 -0.80
N PHE A 83 -6.57 8.81 0.15
CA PHE A 83 -5.82 8.02 1.12
C PHE A 83 -6.41 8.21 2.52
N LEU A 84 -6.89 7.14 3.12
CA LEU A 84 -7.34 7.12 4.50
C LEU A 84 -6.22 6.56 5.37
N GLY A 85 -5.67 7.41 6.25
CA GLY A 85 -4.65 6.97 7.21
C GLY A 85 -5.19 5.94 8.19
N LYS A 86 -4.30 5.13 8.78
CA LYS A 86 -4.63 4.00 9.68
C LYS A 86 -5.77 4.26 10.67
N LYS A 87 -5.75 5.40 11.36
CA LYS A 87 -6.79 5.75 12.36
C LYS A 87 -8.16 5.92 11.71
N THR A 88 -8.28 6.83 10.73
CA THR A 88 -9.54 7.10 10.01
C THR A 88 -10.05 5.88 9.28
N ALA A 89 -9.14 5.15 8.61
CA ALA A 89 -9.45 3.90 7.92
C ALA A 89 -10.02 2.85 8.87
N SER A 90 -9.46 2.67 10.07
CA SER A 90 -9.96 1.69 11.06
C SER A 90 -11.35 2.01 11.56
N VAL A 91 -11.71 3.30 11.65
CA VAL A 91 -13.07 3.72 12.04
C VAL A 91 -14.11 3.30 11.00
N ILE A 92 -13.76 3.40 9.70
CA ILE A 92 -14.69 3.15 8.60
C ILE A 92 -14.70 1.67 8.18
N TYR A 93 -13.53 1.04 8.12
CA TYR A 93 -13.31 -0.30 7.58
C TYR A 93 -12.96 -1.36 8.64
N GLY A 94 -13.00 -0.99 9.92
CA GLY A 94 -12.69 -1.90 11.04
C GLY A 94 -11.28 -2.48 10.96
N GLU A 95 -11.15 -3.76 11.25
CA GLU A 95 -9.88 -4.50 11.21
C GLU A 95 -9.16 -4.40 9.86
N ASN A 96 -9.91 -4.40 8.76
CA ASN A 96 -9.34 -4.28 7.41
C ASN A 96 -8.73 -2.89 7.15
N GLY A 97 -9.15 -1.87 7.90
CA GLY A 97 -8.65 -0.51 7.82
C GLY A 97 -7.38 -0.23 8.63
N LYS A 98 -6.93 -1.14 9.49
CA LYS A 98 -5.76 -0.93 10.36
C LYS A 98 -4.46 -0.64 9.61
N LYS A 99 -4.39 -1.04 8.34
CA LYS A 99 -3.25 -0.84 7.44
C LYS A 99 -3.35 0.46 6.61
N GLY A 100 -4.43 1.22 6.80
CA GLY A 100 -4.83 2.30 5.91
C GLY A 100 -5.61 1.79 4.70
N VAL A 101 -6.33 2.70 4.03
CA VAL A 101 -7.13 2.39 2.83
C VAL A 101 -6.78 3.36 1.70
N VAL A 102 -6.67 2.83 0.49
CA VAL A 102 -6.55 3.59 -0.75
C VAL A 102 -7.86 3.45 -1.51
N LEU A 103 -8.56 4.58 -1.67
CA LEU A 103 -9.78 4.65 -2.46
C LEU A 103 -9.40 5.14 -3.87
N ILE A 104 -9.82 4.39 -4.86
CA ILE A 104 -9.64 4.69 -6.27
C ILE A 104 -11.03 4.94 -6.85
N SER A 105 -11.28 6.16 -7.31
CA SER A 105 -12.44 6.45 -8.15
C SER A 105 -11.98 6.46 -9.59
N THR A 106 -12.65 5.69 -10.44
CA THR A 106 -12.39 5.68 -11.87
C THR A 106 -13.20 6.76 -12.59
N LYS A 107 -12.75 7.17 -13.77
CA LYS A 107 -13.52 8.04 -14.65
C LYS A 107 -14.76 7.29 -15.10
N PRO A 108 -15.92 7.97 -15.22
CA PRO A 108 -17.08 7.37 -15.85
C PRO A 108 -16.67 6.84 -17.22
N ASN A 109 -16.96 5.58 -17.49
CA ASN A 109 -16.87 5.08 -18.85
C ASN A 109 -17.99 5.76 -19.63
N PRO A 110 -17.72 6.56 -20.67
CA PRO A 110 -18.80 7.05 -21.52
C PRO A 110 -19.47 5.80 -22.13
N GLU A 111 -20.74 5.59 -21.77
CA GLU A 111 -21.60 4.60 -22.43
C GLU A 111 -21.73 4.89 -23.93
#